data_AF-A0A6A5WXX1-F1
#
_entry.id   AF-A0A6A5WXX1-F1
#
_cell.length_a   1.000
_cell.length_b   1.000
_cell.length_c   1.000
_cell.angle_alpha   90.00
_cell.angle_beta   90.00
_cell.angle_gamma   90.00
#
_symmetry.space_group_name_H-M   'P 1'
#
loop_
_entity.id
_entity.type
_entity.pdbx_description
1 polymer ?
#
loop_
_entity_poly.entity_id
_entity_poly.type
_entity_poly.pdbx_seq_one_letter_code
_entity_poly.pdbx_strand_id
1 'polypeptide(L)'
;MALRIGQVLRGAKGKYELLEQLKGSSVFKARVLSNPLIQGEWAVMKSAATNDERIALKREYRNYGILEIATCPYIRTLHDTVQSNEDQHNPGCLVFEWMDLDLRSVQANQFRGNPRLPKVVSKAVLSALRLFKKLSVVHTDVNVNNVYISDINGPSPIAKLGDLGNLIPEGSTKQRGQSLPCRAPEVWQGLGCQHSSDVWSLGVTLARQLSPHPLFGPSDKIIEGFTEAWCIAKIIRLLGPLRQPVDCQPYREEFELAEQLAVMENPHNGTRLIKGGTLREELQRLPEPSVSPKLLDFIESLLVVDHSKRPTASEALQHPYLQSFT
;
A
#
# COMPACT_ATOMS: atom_id res chain seq x y z
N MET A 1 5.48 -0.64 -27.14
CA MET A 1 5.20 0.71 -27.73
C MET A 1 5.40 1.79 -26.67
N ALA A 2 6.23 2.82 -26.92
CA ALA A 2 6.41 3.93 -25.98
C ALA A 2 5.26 4.93 -26.12
N LEU A 3 4.53 5.18 -25.02
CA LEU A 3 3.43 6.14 -24.97
C LEU A 3 3.95 7.59 -24.93
N ARG A 4 3.21 8.52 -25.54
CA ARG A 4 3.58 9.96 -25.58
C ARG A 4 2.39 10.85 -25.26
N ILE A 5 2.64 11.99 -24.62
CA ILE A 5 1.64 13.04 -24.41
C ILE A 5 1.12 13.54 -25.77
N GLY A 6 -0.18 13.81 -25.86
CA GLY A 6 -0.91 14.15 -27.08
C GLY A 6 -1.31 12.95 -27.94
N GLN A 7 -0.86 11.74 -27.60
CA GLN A 7 -1.24 10.53 -28.34
C GLN A 7 -2.69 10.16 -28.06
N VAL A 8 -3.45 9.89 -29.12
CA VAL A 8 -4.79 9.31 -29.04
C VAL A 8 -4.71 7.80 -29.21
N LEU A 9 -5.29 7.06 -28.27
CA LEU A 9 -5.32 5.61 -28.23
C LEU A 9 -6.77 5.12 -28.26
N ARG A 10 -7.02 4.07 -29.05
CA ARG A 10 -8.31 3.41 -29.15
C ARG A 10 -8.29 2.17 -28.26
N GLY A 11 -9.08 2.20 -27.19
CA GLY A 11 -9.40 1.02 -26.39
C GLY A 11 -10.53 0.19 -27.00
N ALA A 12 -10.87 -0.91 -26.35
CA ALA A 12 -11.95 -1.78 -26.77
C ALA A 12 -13.33 -1.11 -26.66
N LYS A 13 -13.50 -0.20 -25.69
CA LYS A 13 -14.77 0.49 -25.39
C LYS A 13 -14.73 1.98 -25.68
N GLY A 14 -13.55 2.55 -25.92
CA GLY A 14 -13.43 4.00 -26.07
C GLY A 14 -12.18 4.54 -26.76
N LYS A 15 -12.06 5.86 -26.76
CA LYS A 15 -10.90 6.62 -27.25
C LYS A 15 -10.39 7.54 -26.15
N TYR A 16 -9.07 7.62 -26.02
CA TYR A 16 -8.41 8.34 -24.94
C TYR A 16 -7.23 9.14 -25.47
N GLU A 17 -7.05 10.36 -24.99
CA GLU A 17 -5.89 11.18 -25.32
C GLU A 17 -4.99 11.31 -24.09
N LEU A 18 -3.71 10.99 -24.22
CA LEU A 18 -2.76 11.10 -23.12
C LEU A 18 -2.39 12.57 -22.89
N LEU A 19 -2.53 13.05 -21.65
CA LEU A 19 -2.29 14.46 -21.32
C LEU A 19 -1.07 14.67 -20.44
N GLU A 20 -0.89 13.82 -19.44
CA GLU A 20 0.09 14.03 -18.38
C GLU A 20 0.67 12.70 -17.93
N GLN A 21 1.96 12.67 -17.64
CA GLN A 21 2.65 11.52 -17.07
C GLN A 21 2.57 11.60 -15.54
N LEU A 22 1.96 10.60 -14.91
CA LEU A 22 1.68 10.61 -13.46
C LEU A 22 2.75 9.89 -12.64
N LYS A 23 3.17 8.70 -13.08
CA LYS A 23 4.10 7.84 -12.33
C LYS A 23 4.97 7.04 -13.28
N GLY A 24 6.29 7.16 -13.11
CA GLY A 24 7.26 6.50 -13.97
C GLY A 24 7.03 6.84 -15.44
N SER A 25 7.52 6.03 -16.37
CA SER A 25 7.29 6.17 -17.82
C SER A 25 6.03 5.46 -18.33
N SER A 26 5.27 4.83 -17.45
CA SER A 26 4.24 3.85 -17.80
C SER A 26 2.82 4.25 -17.40
N VAL A 27 2.62 5.27 -16.55
CA VAL A 27 1.28 5.69 -16.08
C VAL A 27 0.97 7.12 -16.47
N PHE A 28 -0.19 7.33 -17.10
CA PHE A 28 -0.62 8.60 -17.65
C PHE A 28 -2.06 8.96 -17.25
N LYS A 29 -2.31 10.25 -17.05
CA LYS A 29 -3.65 10.83 -17.09
C LYS A 29 -4.10 10.90 -18.55
N ALA A 30 -5.33 10.48 -18.81
CA ALA A 30 -5.92 10.51 -20.14
C ALA A 30 -7.27 11.22 -20.12
N ARG A 31 -7.53 12.03 -21.15
CA ARG A 31 -8.86 12.56 -21.46
C ARG A 31 -9.68 11.49 -22.15
N VAL A 32 -10.91 11.28 -21.68
CA VAL A 32 -11.87 10.38 -22.31
C VAL A 32 -12.52 11.13 -23.48
N LEU A 33 -12.20 10.74 -24.70
CA LEU A 33 -12.80 11.34 -25.91
C LEU A 33 -14.14 10.69 -26.25
N SER A 34 -14.26 9.39 -25.99
CA SER A 34 -15.52 8.66 -26.13
C SER A 34 -15.45 7.36 -25.32
N ASN A 35 -16.30 7.17 -24.32
CA ASN A 35 -16.58 5.86 -23.71
C ASN A 35 -17.94 5.94 -22.98
N PRO A 36 -18.97 5.17 -23.37
CA PRO A 36 -20.30 5.30 -22.79
C PRO A 36 -20.38 4.84 -21.32
N LEU A 37 -19.39 4.09 -20.83
CA LEU A 37 -19.35 3.59 -19.46
C LEU A 37 -18.65 4.54 -18.47
N ILE A 38 -17.94 5.55 -18.98
CA ILE A 38 -17.22 6.52 -18.14
C ILE A 38 -18.00 7.82 -18.16
N GLN A 39 -18.57 8.20 -17.01
CA GLN A 39 -19.34 9.43 -16.87
C GLN A 39 -18.44 10.68 -16.72
N GLY A 40 -17.17 10.49 -16.34
CA GLY A 40 -16.21 11.57 -16.14
C GLY A 40 -15.34 11.88 -17.35
N GLU A 41 -14.65 13.02 -17.30
CA GLU A 41 -13.72 13.47 -18.35
C GLU A 41 -12.38 12.71 -18.34
N TRP A 42 -12.02 12.13 -17.19
CA TRP A 42 -10.67 11.62 -16.95
C TRP A 42 -10.64 10.11 -16.77
N ALA A 43 -9.53 9.51 -17.21
CA ALA A 43 -9.14 8.14 -16.93
C ALA A 43 -7.64 8.07 -16.63
N VAL A 44 -7.18 6.93 -16.11
CA VAL A 44 -5.75 6.64 -15.99
C VAL A 44 -5.38 5.51 -16.92
N MET A 45 -4.34 5.71 -17.73
CA MET A 45 -3.79 4.69 -18.59
C MET A 45 -2.47 4.17 -18.03
N LYS A 46 -2.41 2.86 -17.76
CA LYS A 46 -1.21 2.15 -17.32
C LYS A 46 -0.72 1.25 -18.45
N SER A 47 0.56 1.39 -18.80
CA SER A 47 1.26 0.60 -19.80
C SER A 47 2.47 -0.08 -19.17
N ALA A 48 3.36 -0.64 -19.97
CA ALA A 48 4.60 -1.25 -19.49
C ALA A 48 5.77 -0.94 -20.44
N ALA A 49 6.86 -0.43 -19.89
CA ALA A 49 8.11 -0.15 -20.59
C ALA A 49 9.08 -1.34 -20.50
N THR A 50 9.17 -1.99 -19.33
CA THR A 50 10.11 -3.12 -19.08
C THR A 50 9.43 -4.49 -19.21
N ASN A 51 10.22 -5.57 -19.25
CA ASN A 51 9.71 -6.94 -19.23
C ASN A 51 8.97 -7.24 -17.92
N ASP A 52 9.50 -6.79 -16.78
CA ASP A 52 8.88 -7.00 -15.47
C ASP A 52 7.56 -6.26 -15.35
N GLU A 53 7.50 -5.01 -15.82
CA GLU A 53 6.25 -4.26 -15.91
C GLU A 53 5.23 -4.96 -16.82
N ARG A 54 5.68 -5.55 -17.95
CA ARG A 54 4.78 -6.31 -18.84
C ARG A 54 4.22 -7.55 -18.14
N ILE A 55 5.03 -8.25 -17.35
CA ILE A 55 4.58 -9.41 -16.56
C ILE A 55 3.55 -8.96 -15.52
N ALA A 56 3.83 -7.89 -14.78
CA ALA A 56 2.93 -7.32 -13.78
C ALA A 56 1.60 -6.85 -14.40
N LEU A 57 1.65 -6.15 -15.54
CA LEU A 57 0.47 -5.67 -16.26
C LEU A 57 -0.43 -6.83 -16.72
N LYS A 58 0.16 -7.92 -17.21
CA LYS A 58 -0.58 -9.14 -17.60
C LYS A 58 -1.25 -9.81 -16.40
N ARG A 59 -0.55 -9.88 -15.26
CA ARG A 59 -1.13 -10.41 -14.00
C ARG A 59 -2.28 -9.54 -13.52
N GLU A 60 -2.09 -8.22 -13.52
CA GLU A 60 -3.12 -7.26 -13.13
C GLU A 60 -4.37 -7.39 -14.01
N TYR A 61 -4.20 -7.45 -15.33
CA TYR A 61 -5.29 -7.68 -16.27
C TYR A 61 -6.09 -8.95 -15.94
N ARG A 62 -5.41 -10.08 -15.69
CA ARG A 62 -6.05 -11.35 -15.34
C ARG A 62 -6.83 -11.28 -14.03
N ASN A 63 -6.32 -10.54 -13.04
CA ASN A 63 -7.00 -10.36 -11.76
C ASN A 63 -8.32 -9.59 -11.92
N TYR A 64 -8.39 -8.61 -12.83
CA TYR A 64 -9.66 -7.96 -13.20
C TYR A 64 -10.60 -8.86 -14.03
N GLY A 65 -10.16 -10.03 -14.49
CA GLY A 65 -11.02 -11.06 -15.05
C GLY A 65 -11.86 -11.80 -14.00
N ILE A 66 -11.54 -11.66 -12.71
CA ILE A 66 -12.31 -12.23 -11.60
C ILE A 66 -13.50 -11.32 -11.30
N LEU A 67 -14.73 -11.85 -11.41
CA LEU A 67 -15.97 -11.06 -11.31
C LEU A 67 -16.09 -10.30 -9.99
N GLU A 68 -15.76 -10.95 -8.86
CA GLU A 68 -15.82 -10.31 -7.54
C GLU A 68 -14.82 -9.16 -7.40
N ILE A 69 -13.66 -9.22 -8.07
CA ILE A 69 -12.68 -8.12 -8.10
C ILE A 69 -13.22 -6.99 -8.97
N ALA A 70 -13.67 -7.31 -10.19
CA ALA A 70 -14.15 -6.33 -11.15
C ALA A 70 -15.37 -5.52 -10.66
N THR A 71 -16.18 -6.12 -9.79
CA THR A 71 -17.42 -5.52 -9.24
C THR A 71 -17.23 -4.94 -7.83
N CYS A 72 -16.05 -5.09 -7.21
CA CYS A 72 -15.82 -4.61 -5.85
C CYS A 72 -15.73 -3.07 -5.81
N PRO A 73 -16.59 -2.37 -5.05
CA PRO A 73 -16.59 -0.91 -5.00
C PRO A 73 -15.37 -0.33 -4.29
N TYR A 74 -14.58 -1.16 -3.60
CA TYR A 74 -13.38 -0.76 -2.87
C TYR A 74 -12.08 -1.07 -3.63
N ILE A 75 -12.18 -1.64 -4.82
CA ILE A 75 -11.06 -1.87 -5.73
C ILE A 75 -11.20 -0.90 -6.90
N ARG A 76 -10.08 -0.30 -7.32
CA ARG A 76 -10.05 0.64 -8.44
C ARG A 76 -10.53 -0.04 -9.72
N THR A 77 -11.53 0.50 -10.37
CA THR A 77 -12.20 -0.10 -11.51
C THR A 77 -11.34 -0.03 -12.77
N LEU A 78 -11.18 -1.17 -13.44
CA LEU A 78 -10.68 -1.25 -14.81
C LEU A 78 -11.84 -1.02 -15.78
N HIS A 79 -11.83 0.11 -16.50
CA HIS A 79 -12.89 0.44 -17.45
C HIS A 79 -12.69 -0.20 -18.81
N ASP A 80 -11.47 -0.20 -19.32
CA ASP A 80 -11.16 -0.54 -20.71
C ASP A 80 -9.72 -1.05 -20.85
N THR A 81 -9.41 -1.59 -22.02
CA THR A 81 -8.06 -2.04 -22.38
C THR A 81 -7.69 -1.56 -23.77
N VAL A 82 -6.39 -1.36 -24.01
CA VAL A 82 -5.83 -1.04 -25.33
C VAL A 82 -5.00 -2.23 -25.77
N GLN A 83 -5.31 -2.79 -26.94
CA GLN A 83 -4.64 -3.97 -27.47
C GLN A 83 -3.16 -3.71 -27.73
N SER A 84 -2.31 -4.70 -27.47
CA SER A 84 -0.90 -4.65 -27.87
C SER A 84 -0.74 -5.01 -29.35
N ASN A 85 0.15 -4.33 -30.06
CA ASN A 85 0.55 -4.73 -31.41
C ASN A 85 1.41 -6.01 -31.42
N GLU A 86 2.05 -6.33 -30.29
CA GLU A 86 3.00 -7.43 -30.15
C GLU A 86 2.37 -8.70 -29.55
N ASP A 87 1.26 -8.57 -28.83
CA ASP A 87 0.58 -9.67 -28.14
C ASP A 87 -0.93 -9.58 -28.39
N GLN A 88 -1.48 -10.52 -29.15
CA GLN A 88 -2.91 -10.54 -29.48
C GLN A 88 -3.78 -11.00 -28.30
N HIS A 89 -3.21 -11.65 -27.28
CA HIS A 89 -3.95 -12.21 -26.15
C HIS A 89 -3.95 -11.31 -24.92
N ASN A 90 -2.96 -10.43 -24.78
CA ASN A 90 -2.85 -9.53 -23.63
C ASN A 90 -2.84 -8.07 -24.07
N PRO A 91 -3.52 -7.18 -23.33
CA PRO A 91 -3.53 -5.77 -23.66
C PRO A 91 -2.15 -5.12 -23.44
N GLY A 92 -1.83 -4.13 -24.27
CA GLY A 92 -0.65 -3.29 -24.12
C GLY A 92 -0.84 -2.19 -23.07
N CYS A 93 -2.08 -1.77 -22.83
CA CYS A 93 -2.43 -0.82 -21.77
C CYS A 93 -3.74 -1.18 -21.08
N LEU A 94 -3.84 -0.83 -19.79
CA LEU A 94 -5.04 -0.89 -18.97
C LEU A 94 -5.57 0.52 -18.72
N VAL A 95 -6.89 0.71 -18.83
CA VAL A 95 -7.54 2.00 -18.63
C VAL A 95 -8.41 1.93 -17.37
N PHE A 96 -7.98 2.60 -16.32
CA PHE A 96 -8.62 2.64 -15.02
C PHE A 96 -9.48 3.90 -14.84
N GLU A 97 -10.43 3.81 -13.92
CA GLU A 97 -11.16 4.98 -13.42
C GLU A 97 -10.19 6.05 -12.91
N TRP A 98 -10.57 7.32 -13.08
CA TRP A 98 -9.87 8.43 -12.46
C TRP A 98 -10.18 8.51 -10.96
N MET A 99 -9.14 8.75 -10.17
CA MET A 99 -9.24 9.10 -8.76
C MET A 99 -8.36 10.34 -8.53
N ASP A 100 -8.81 11.30 -7.73
CA ASP A 100 -8.19 12.64 -7.68
C ASP A 100 -6.75 12.60 -7.18
N LEU A 101 -6.46 11.74 -6.20
CA LEU A 101 -5.15 11.62 -5.57
C LEU A 101 -4.82 10.14 -5.29
N ASP A 102 -3.53 9.83 -5.25
CA ASP A 102 -3.05 8.74 -4.40
C ASP A 102 -2.91 9.22 -2.94
N LEU A 103 -2.93 8.30 -1.98
CA LEU A 103 -2.87 8.63 -0.57
C LEU A 103 -1.57 9.35 -0.20
N ARG A 104 -0.45 9.01 -0.86
CA ARG A 104 0.84 9.68 -0.69
C ARG A 104 0.77 11.17 -0.95
N SER A 105 -0.08 11.60 -1.88
CA SER A 105 -0.25 13.01 -2.26
C SER A 105 -1.10 13.80 -1.27
N VAL A 106 -1.79 13.14 -0.34
CA VAL A 106 -2.52 13.81 0.74
C VAL A 106 -1.52 14.28 1.79
N GLN A 107 -1.65 15.53 2.26
CA GLN A 107 -0.75 16.04 3.30
C GLN A 107 -1.07 15.44 4.68
N ALA A 108 -0.04 15.20 5.48
CA ALA A 108 -0.20 14.52 6.77
C ALA A 108 -1.12 15.31 7.73
N ASN A 109 -1.01 16.64 7.78
CA ASN A 109 -1.88 17.50 8.58
C ASN A 109 -3.35 17.48 8.09
N GLN A 110 -3.58 17.42 6.78
CA GLN A 110 -4.92 17.29 6.21
C GLN A 110 -5.53 15.93 6.54
N PHE A 111 -4.74 14.84 6.45
CA PHE A 111 -5.19 13.50 6.79
C PHE A 111 -5.50 13.36 8.29
N ARG A 112 -4.67 13.95 9.17
CA ARG A 112 -4.93 14.02 10.62
C ARG A 112 -6.14 14.88 10.95
N GLY A 113 -6.25 16.05 10.31
CA GLY A 113 -7.29 17.03 10.59
C GLY A 113 -8.69 16.65 10.08
N ASN A 114 -8.78 15.70 9.15
CA ASN A 114 -10.07 15.22 8.64
C ASN A 114 -10.38 13.81 9.20
N PRO A 115 -11.29 13.70 10.20
CA PRO A 115 -11.58 12.41 10.85
C PRO A 115 -12.24 11.38 9.93
N ARG A 116 -12.73 11.80 8.75
CA ARG A 116 -13.34 10.89 7.76
C ARG A 116 -12.27 10.17 6.94
N LEU A 117 -11.13 10.82 6.61
CA LEU A 117 -10.15 10.24 5.69
C LEU A 117 -9.54 8.94 6.22
N PRO A 118 -9.05 8.83 7.48
CA PRO A 118 -8.52 7.57 7.98
C PRO A 118 -9.58 6.46 8.02
N LYS A 119 -10.83 6.79 8.35
CA LYS A 119 -11.96 5.83 8.35
C LYS A 119 -12.28 5.33 6.94
N VAL A 120 -12.40 6.23 5.96
CA VAL A 120 -12.73 5.86 4.58
C VAL A 120 -11.62 5.01 3.96
N VAL A 121 -10.35 5.41 4.13
CA VAL A 121 -9.19 4.63 3.68
C VAL A 121 -9.20 3.24 4.31
N SER A 122 -9.40 3.17 5.63
CA SER A 122 -9.37 1.90 6.36
C SER A 122 -10.52 0.98 5.93
N LYS A 123 -11.75 1.50 5.81
CA LYS A 123 -12.90 0.74 5.33
C LYS A 123 -12.71 0.22 3.92
N ALA A 124 -12.17 1.04 3.02
CA ALA A 124 -11.90 0.62 1.65
C ALA A 124 -10.87 -0.50 1.59
N VAL A 125 -9.70 -0.29 2.20
CA VAL A 125 -8.62 -1.28 2.17
C VAL A 125 -9.06 -2.57 2.86
N LEU A 126 -9.61 -2.53 4.07
CA LEU A 126 -10.06 -3.74 4.76
C LEU A 126 -11.17 -4.48 4.00
N SER A 127 -12.07 -3.77 3.32
CA SER A 127 -13.11 -4.42 2.53
C SER A 127 -12.53 -5.13 1.29
N ALA A 128 -11.53 -4.55 0.65
CA ALA A 128 -10.77 -5.23 -0.42
C ALA A 128 -10.00 -6.44 0.12
N LEU A 129 -9.32 -6.30 1.26
CA LEU A 129 -8.58 -7.40 1.89
C LEU A 129 -9.49 -8.55 2.35
N ARG A 130 -10.72 -8.25 2.80
CA ARG A 130 -11.74 -9.27 3.10
C ARG A 130 -12.11 -10.07 1.86
N LEU A 131 -12.28 -9.41 0.71
CA LEU A 131 -12.50 -10.09 -0.56
C LEU A 131 -11.29 -10.96 -0.93
N PHE A 132 -10.09 -10.43 -0.81
CA PHE A 132 -8.87 -11.18 -1.11
C PHE A 132 -8.71 -12.41 -0.21
N LYS A 133 -9.09 -12.34 1.07
CA LYS A 133 -9.19 -13.53 1.96
C LYS A 133 -10.14 -14.59 1.44
N LYS A 134 -11.31 -14.20 0.93
CA LYS A 134 -12.27 -15.13 0.31
C LYS A 134 -11.68 -15.81 -0.95
N LEU A 135 -10.86 -15.08 -1.71
CA LEU A 135 -10.20 -15.57 -2.92
C LEU A 135 -8.85 -16.28 -2.64
N SER A 136 -8.43 -16.39 -1.37
CA SER A 136 -7.14 -16.95 -0.96
C SER A 136 -5.92 -16.31 -1.64
N VAL A 137 -5.97 -14.99 -1.89
CA VAL A 137 -4.87 -14.20 -2.47
C VAL A 137 -4.41 -13.06 -1.56
N VAL A 138 -3.12 -12.75 -1.57
CA VAL A 138 -2.52 -11.66 -0.78
C VAL A 138 -2.11 -10.53 -1.74
N HIS A 139 -2.38 -9.29 -1.36
CA HIS A 139 -2.07 -8.10 -2.15
C HIS A 139 -0.58 -7.81 -2.23
N THR A 140 0.13 -8.00 -1.12
CA THR A 140 1.57 -7.78 -0.93
C THR A 140 2.05 -6.34 -1.01
N ASP A 141 1.36 -5.46 -1.74
CA ASP A 141 1.80 -4.06 -1.90
C ASP A 141 0.78 -3.01 -1.42
N VAL A 142 0.14 -3.25 -0.27
CA VAL A 142 -0.71 -2.24 0.38
C VAL A 142 0.19 -1.14 0.94
N ASN A 143 0.17 0.03 0.29
CA ASN A 143 0.94 1.20 0.70
C ASN A 143 0.30 2.50 0.19
N VAL A 144 0.84 3.65 0.60
CA VAL A 144 0.33 4.99 0.24
C VAL A 144 0.28 5.30 -1.27
N ASN A 145 1.04 4.60 -2.11
CA ASN A 145 1.05 4.80 -3.57
C ASN A 145 -0.07 4.04 -4.30
N ASN A 146 -0.69 3.04 -3.63
CA ASN A 146 -1.67 2.12 -4.23
C ASN A 146 -3.07 2.26 -3.61
N VAL A 147 -3.24 3.15 -2.64
CA VAL A 147 -4.54 3.61 -2.16
C VAL A 147 -4.86 4.93 -2.85
N TYR A 148 -6.00 4.98 -3.53
CA TYR A 148 -6.47 6.15 -4.26
C TYR A 148 -7.67 6.77 -3.56
N ILE A 149 -7.80 8.09 -3.65
CA ILE A 149 -8.86 8.84 -2.98
C ILE A 149 -9.39 9.97 -3.87
N SER A 150 -10.70 10.18 -3.82
CA SER A 150 -11.41 11.28 -4.51
C SER A 150 -12.32 12.01 -3.54
N ASP A 151 -12.67 13.24 -3.91
CA ASP A 151 -13.60 14.09 -3.15
C ASP A 151 -13.19 14.31 -1.68
N ILE A 152 -11.88 14.50 -1.42
CA ILE A 152 -11.33 14.58 -0.05
C ILE A 152 -11.90 15.74 0.79
N ASN A 153 -12.36 16.79 0.10
CA ASN A 153 -12.94 17.99 0.71
C ASN A 153 -14.47 17.99 0.68
N GLY A 154 -15.08 17.03 -0.01
CA GLY A 154 -16.52 16.92 -0.11
C GLY A 154 -17.15 16.16 1.07
N PRO A 155 -18.49 16.02 1.04
CA PRO A 155 -19.22 15.36 2.11
C PRO A 155 -19.01 13.84 2.13
N SER A 156 -18.54 13.23 1.04
CA SER A 156 -18.45 11.78 0.87
C SER A 156 -17.19 11.36 0.13
N PRO A 157 -16.00 11.51 0.76
CA PRO A 157 -14.75 11.04 0.16
C PRO A 157 -14.82 9.54 -0.15
N ILE A 158 -14.23 9.15 -1.27
CA ILE A 158 -14.19 7.77 -1.74
C ILE A 158 -12.75 7.31 -1.76
N ALA A 159 -12.45 6.16 -1.15
CA ALA A 159 -11.15 5.51 -1.27
C ALA A 159 -11.28 4.13 -1.94
N LYS A 160 -10.26 3.76 -2.70
CA LYS A 160 -10.16 2.46 -3.38
C LYS A 160 -8.72 1.96 -3.40
N LEU A 161 -8.53 0.66 -3.25
CA LEU A 161 -7.24 -0.02 -3.41
C LEU A 161 -7.02 -0.37 -4.88
N GLY A 162 -5.80 -0.21 -5.39
CA GLY A 162 -5.43 -0.63 -6.75
C GLY A 162 -4.06 -1.27 -6.81
N ASP A 163 -3.54 -1.42 -8.03
CA ASP A 163 -2.30 -2.13 -8.36
C ASP A 163 -2.30 -3.62 -8.00
N LEU A 164 -3.08 -4.38 -8.77
CA LEU A 164 -3.26 -5.82 -8.55
C LEU A 164 -2.21 -6.67 -9.26
N GLY A 165 -1.12 -6.08 -9.78
CA GLY A 165 -0.10 -6.83 -10.54
C GLY A 165 0.70 -7.82 -9.70
N ASN A 166 0.73 -7.63 -8.39
CA ASN A 166 1.50 -8.40 -7.42
C ASN A 166 0.64 -9.33 -6.55
N LEU A 167 -0.65 -9.52 -6.87
CA LEU A 167 -1.45 -10.53 -6.15
C LEU A 167 -0.81 -11.91 -6.29
N ILE A 168 -0.70 -12.62 -5.17
CA ILE A 168 -0.22 -14.00 -5.13
C ILE A 168 -1.17 -14.87 -4.31
N PRO A 169 -1.30 -16.18 -4.58
CA PRO A 169 -2.00 -17.08 -3.67
C PRO A 169 -1.32 -17.09 -2.29
N GLU A 170 -2.10 -17.13 -1.22
CA GLU A 170 -1.58 -17.19 0.14
C GLU A 170 -0.63 -18.39 0.31
N GLY A 171 0.54 -18.17 0.91
CA GLY A 171 1.53 -19.23 1.13
C GLY A 171 2.22 -19.77 -0.13
N SER A 172 1.95 -19.22 -1.32
CA SER A 172 2.56 -19.72 -2.57
C SER A 172 4.05 -19.44 -2.69
N THR A 173 4.59 -18.54 -1.85
CA THR A 173 6.01 -18.19 -1.85
C THR A 173 6.46 -17.72 -0.47
N LYS A 174 7.70 -18.06 -0.13
CA LYS A 174 8.40 -17.51 1.06
C LYS A 174 9.20 -16.25 0.75
N GLN A 175 9.17 -15.77 -0.50
CA GLN A 175 9.84 -14.53 -0.90
C GLN A 175 9.23 -13.33 -0.19
N ARG A 176 10.09 -12.35 0.15
CA ARG A 176 9.70 -11.10 0.82
C ARG A 176 9.04 -10.13 -0.16
N GLY A 177 7.81 -10.44 -0.59
CA GLY A 177 7.08 -9.72 -1.63
C GLY A 177 6.60 -8.31 -1.27
N GLN A 178 6.49 -7.97 0.02
CA GLN A 178 6.01 -6.65 0.45
C GLN A 178 7.07 -5.56 0.35
N SER A 179 6.64 -4.32 0.10
CA SER A 179 7.53 -3.15 0.13
C SER A 179 8.20 -2.98 1.51
N LEU A 180 9.46 -2.51 1.53
CA LEU A 180 10.27 -2.47 2.75
C LEU A 180 9.57 -1.79 3.95
N PRO A 181 8.92 -0.60 3.81
CA PRO A 181 8.28 0.03 4.96
C PRO A 181 7.09 -0.77 5.49
N CYS A 182 6.28 -1.36 4.59
CA CYS A 182 5.02 -2.01 4.95
C CYS A 182 5.15 -3.51 5.19
N ARG A 183 6.38 -4.05 5.15
CA ARG A 183 6.66 -5.47 5.32
C ARG A 183 6.40 -5.92 6.75
N ALA A 184 5.56 -6.95 6.89
CA ALA A 184 5.14 -7.49 8.17
C ALA A 184 6.25 -8.30 8.87
N PRO A 185 6.21 -8.43 10.22
CA PRO A 185 7.23 -9.16 10.97
C PRO A 185 7.40 -10.61 10.51
N GLU A 186 6.30 -11.32 10.23
CA GLU A 186 6.34 -12.69 9.74
C GLU A 186 7.00 -12.83 8.35
N VAL A 187 6.89 -11.78 7.53
CA VAL A 187 7.53 -11.74 6.20
C VAL A 187 9.02 -11.46 6.37
N TRP A 188 9.41 -10.55 7.28
CA TRP A 188 10.82 -10.40 7.67
C TRP A 188 11.40 -11.70 8.21
N GLN A 189 10.63 -12.48 8.97
CA GLN A 189 11.05 -13.77 9.51
C GLN A 189 11.17 -14.88 8.46
N GLY A 190 10.76 -14.65 7.20
CA GLY A 190 10.84 -15.65 6.13
C GLY A 190 9.66 -16.63 6.09
N LEU A 191 8.55 -16.31 6.75
CA LEU A 191 7.35 -17.16 6.78
C LEU A 191 6.44 -16.96 5.56
N GLY A 192 6.78 -16.04 4.67
CA GLY A 192 5.98 -15.68 3.50
C GLY A 192 4.81 -14.76 3.84
N CYS A 193 4.16 -14.23 2.81
CA CYS A 193 3.03 -13.32 2.99
C CYS A 193 1.73 -14.10 3.27
N GLN A 194 0.97 -13.62 4.24
CA GLN A 194 -0.36 -14.10 4.61
C GLN A 194 -1.35 -12.94 4.53
N HIS A 195 -2.65 -13.20 4.63
CA HIS A 195 -3.63 -12.10 4.64
C HIS A 195 -3.44 -11.17 5.84
N SER A 196 -2.99 -11.69 6.99
CA SER A 196 -2.62 -10.86 8.14
C SER A 196 -1.49 -9.88 7.79
N SER A 197 -0.59 -10.23 6.87
CA SER A 197 0.52 -9.37 6.45
C SER A 197 0.03 -8.13 5.72
N ASP A 198 -1.05 -8.21 4.95
CA ASP A 198 -1.67 -7.03 4.32
C ASP A 198 -2.41 -6.15 5.36
N VAL A 199 -3.00 -6.76 6.39
CA VAL A 199 -3.62 -6.02 7.50
C VAL A 199 -2.56 -5.20 8.25
N TRP A 200 -1.37 -5.77 8.46
CA TRP A 200 -0.21 -5.03 8.98
C TRP A 200 0.19 -3.87 8.05
N SER A 201 0.29 -4.13 6.75
CA SER A 201 0.65 -3.11 5.78
C SER A 201 -0.33 -1.92 5.78
N LEU A 202 -1.63 -2.15 6.02
CA LEU A 202 -2.59 -1.07 6.26
C LEU A 202 -2.25 -0.28 7.53
N GLY A 203 -1.94 -0.94 8.65
CA GLY A 203 -1.52 -0.28 9.88
C GLY A 203 -0.31 0.64 9.66
N VAL A 204 0.72 0.15 8.96
CA VAL A 204 1.89 0.95 8.58
C VAL A 204 1.51 2.09 7.65
N THR A 205 0.64 1.85 6.66
CA THR A 205 0.16 2.86 5.71
C THR A 205 -0.51 4.03 6.43
N LEU A 206 -1.38 3.74 7.41
CA LEU A 206 -2.04 4.75 8.22
C LEU A 206 -1.03 5.53 9.07
N ALA A 207 -0.13 4.84 9.78
CA ALA A 207 0.90 5.48 10.59
C ALA A 207 1.81 6.39 9.73
N ARG A 208 2.19 5.94 8.53
CA ARG A 208 2.98 6.72 7.56
C ARG A 208 2.23 7.96 7.09
N GLN A 209 0.92 7.87 6.88
CA GLN A 209 0.10 8.98 6.41
C GLN A 209 -0.17 10.00 7.52
N LEU A 210 -0.21 9.56 8.78
CA LEU A 210 -0.33 10.45 9.93
C LEU A 210 1.00 11.16 10.23
N SER A 211 2.15 10.53 9.99
CA SER A 211 3.46 11.09 10.35
C SER A 211 4.14 11.82 9.18
N PRO A 212 4.69 13.03 9.37
CA PRO A 212 5.56 13.66 8.37
C PRO A 212 6.92 12.94 8.23
N HIS A 213 7.34 12.21 9.28
CA HIS A 213 8.60 11.46 9.32
C HIS A 213 8.38 9.97 9.05
N PRO A 214 9.33 9.27 8.40
CA PRO A 214 9.22 7.85 8.11
C PRO A 214 9.38 7.01 9.40
N LEU A 215 8.28 6.57 10.01
CA LEU A 215 8.32 5.70 11.20
C LEU A 215 8.84 4.29 10.88
N PHE A 216 8.53 3.77 9.69
CA PHE A 216 8.95 2.45 9.23
C PHE A 216 9.80 2.56 7.97
N GLY A 217 10.55 1.49 7.67
CA GLY A 217 11.39 1.41 6.47
C GLY A 217 12.71 2.20 6.58
N PRO A 218 13.48 2.26 5.48
CA PRO A 218 14.88 2.68 5.51
C PRO A 218 15.12 4.15 5.12
N SER A 219 14.07 4.96 4.94
CA SER A 219 14.20 6.30 4.36
C SER A 219 15.04 7.28 5.18
N ASP A 220 15.20 7.03 6.48
CA ASP A 220 16.02 7.79 7.43
C ASP A 220 17.33 7.07 7.80
N LYS A 221 17.73 6.04 7.04
CA LYS A 221 18.94 5.26 7.31
C LYS A 221 20.19 6.11 7.07
N ILE A 222 21.06 6.13 8.07
CA ILE A 222 22.30 6.93 8.08
C ILE A 222 23.58 6.10 7.95
N ILE A 223 23.46 4.77 7.92
CA ILE A 223 24.60 3.84 7.74
C ILE A 223 24.57 3.21 6.34
N GLU A 224 25.73 2.85 5.81
CA GLU A 224 25.84 2.09 4.56
C GLU A 224 25.48 0.60 4.79
N GLY A 225 24.89 -0.06 3.79
CA GLY A 225 24.46 -1.47 3.91
C GLY A 225 23.33 -1.71 4.91
N PHE A 226 23.06 -2.98 5.25
CA PHE A 226 22.17 -3.39 6.36
C PHE A 226 20.75 -2.80 6.33
N THR A 227 20.18 -2.61 5.14
CA THR A 227 18.86 -1.99 4.95
C THR A 227 17.75 -2.77 5.66
N GLU A 228 17.80 -4.09 5.58
CA GLU A 228 16.86 -5.03 6.18
C GLU A 228 16.94 -4.96 7.70
N ALA A 229 18.15 -5.07 8.25
CA ALA A 229 18.39 -4.96 9.69
C ALA A 229 17.92 -3.60 10.25
N TRP A 230 18.13 -2.50 9.53
CA TRP A 230 17.60 -1.18 9.90
C TRP A 230 16.07 -1.17 9.97
N CYS A 231 15.40 -1.75 8.98
CA CYS A 231 13.94 -1.85 8.96
C CYS A 231 13.41 -2.67 10.15
N ILE A 232 14.04 -3.82 10.42
CA ILE A 232 13.68 -4.71 11.53
C ILE A 232 13.91 -4.01 12.87
N ALA A 233 15.05 -3.32 13.05
CA ALA A 233 15.39 -2.59 14.27
C ALA A 233 14.37 -1.49 14.59
N LYS A 234 13.84 -0.81 13.56
CA LYS A 234 12.76 0.17 13.73
C LYS A 234 11.46 -0.48 14.21
N ILE A 235 11.11 -1.65 13.69
CA ILE A 235 9.96 -2.42 14.21
C ILE A 235 10.19 -2.79 15.68
N ILE A 236 11.38 -3.28 16.03
CA ILE A 236 11.75 -3.61 17.42
C ILE A 236 11.59 -2.40 18.34
N ARG A 237 12.03 -1.22 17.88
CA ARG A 237 11.94 0.02 18.65
C ARG A 237 10.51 0.47 18.89
N LEU A 238 9.67 0.38 17.86
CA LEU A 238 8.29 0.86 17.90
C LEU A 238 7.36 -0.09 18.66
N LEU A 239 7.54 -1.41 18.51
CA LEU A 239 6.55 -2.43 18.88
C LEU A 239 7.09 -3.53 19.79
N GLY A 240 8.38 -3.49 20.12
CA GLY A 240 9.02 -4.49 20.97
C GLY A 240 9.67 -5.64 20.19
N PRO A 241 10.29 -6.60 20.90
CA PRO A 241 11.10 -7.65 20.30
C PRO A 241 10.30 -8.54 19.35
N LEU A 242 10.94 -9.00 18.28
CA LEU A 242 10.38 -9.94 17.32
C LEU A 242 10.75 -11.38 17.70
N ARG A 243 9.97 -12.36 17.23
CA ARG A 243 10.40 -13.77 17.30
C ARG A 243 11.59 -13.99 16.35
N GLN A 244 12.38 -15.01 16.64
CA GLN A 244 13.49 -15.41 15.77
C GLN A 244 12.98 -15.80 14.37
N PRO A 245 13.76 -15.53 13.31
CA PRO A 245 13.39 -15.86 11.95
C PRO A 245 13.52 -17.36 11.67
N VAL A 246 13.17 -17.78 10.46
CA VAL A 246 13.52 -19.13 9.97
C VAL A 246 15.02 -19.38 10.11
N ASP A 247 15.40 -20.61 10.45
CA ASP A 247 16.80 -21.01 10.65
C ASP A 247 17.55 -21.05 9.31
N CYS A 248 17.96 -19.87 8.87
CA CYS A 248 18.66 -19.60 7.63
C CYS A 248 19.64 -18.45 7.90
N GLN A 249 20.90 -18.66 7.55
CA GLN A 249 22.00 -17.74 7.87
C GLN A 249 21.72 -16.26 7.59
N PRO A 250 21.32 -15.83 6.37
CA PRO A 250 21.08 -14.42 6.09
C PRO A 250 19.97 -13.81 6.97
N TYR A 251 18.94 -14.57 7.30
CA TYR A 251 17.87 -14.09 8.17
C TYR A 251 18.36 -13.91 9.62
N ARG A 252 19.16 -14.83 10.14
CA ARG A 252 19.71 -14.74 11.51
C ARG A 252 20.62 -13.54 11.65
N GLU A 253 21.56 -13.35 10.72
CA GLU A 253 22.51 -12.23 10.73
C GLU A 253 21.79 -10.87 10.66
N GLU A 254 20.74 -10.75 9.83
CA GLU A 254 19.91 -9.54 9.78
C GLU A 254 19.20 -9.25 11.10
N PHE A 255 18.66 -10.27 11.77
CA PHE A 255 17.93 -10.12 13.03
C PHE A 255 18.87 -9.82 14.21
N GLU A 256 20.01 -10.51 14.31
CA GLU A 256 21.04 -10.24 15.32
C GLU A 256 21.56 -8.80 15.19
N LEU A 257 21.83 -8.35 13.96
CA LEU A 257 22.24 -6.97 13.73
C LEU A 257 21.12 -5.97 14.05
N ALA A 258 19.87 -6.31 13.74
CA ALA A 258 18.73 -5.45 14.06
C ALA A 258 18.55 -5.25 15.56
N GLU A 259 18.73 -6.30 16.36
CA GLU A 259 18.68 -6.23 17.83
C GLU A 259 19.78 -5.30 18.37
N GLN A 260 20.99 -5.38 17.81
CA GLN A 260 22.10 -4.47 18.16
C GLN A 260 21.80 -3.02 17.75
N LEU A 261 21.35 -2.80 16.51
CA LEU A 261 21.01 -1.46 15.99
C LEU A 261 19.89 -0.80 16.80
N ALA A 262 18.91 -1.58 17.28
CA ALA A 262 17.79 -1.08 18.07
C ALA A 262 18.22 -0.46 19.41
N VAL A 263 19.41 -0.79 19.93
CA VAL A 263 19.96 -0.21 21.17
C VAL A 263 21.25 0.58 20.95
N MET A 264 21.80 0.59 19.74
CA MET A 264 23.05 1.28 19.45
C MET A 264 22.94 2.80 19.68
N GLU A 265 23.99 3.38 20.26
CA GLU A 265 24.16 4.81 20.47
C GLU A 265 25.24 5.36 19.54
N ASN A 266 25.08 6.61 19.13
CA ASN A 266 26.09 7.34 18.38
C ASN A 266 27.25 7.69 19.33
N PRO A 267 28.48 7.24 19.04
CA PRO A 267 29.64 7.47 19.92
C PRO A 267 29.95 8.94 20.20
N HIS A 268 29.54 9.86 19.31
CA HIS A 268 29.90 11.28 19.42
C HIS A 268 28.98 12.07 20.36
N ASN A 269 27.72 11.65 20.52
CA ASN A 269 26.73 12.41 21.27
C ASN A 269 25.86 11.57 22.22
N GLY A 270 26.10 10.25 22.29
CA GLY A 270 25.37 9.31 23.15
C GLY A 270 23.90 9.12 22.80
N THR A 271 23.39 9.74 21.72
CA THR A 271 22.00 9.56 21.31
C THR A 271 21.81 8.26 20.56
N ARG A 272 20.64 7.62 20.68
CA ARG A 272 20.31 6.41 19.92
C ARG A 272 20.47 6.66 18.42
N LEU A 273 21.06 5.69 17.72
CA LEU A 273 21.26 5.75 16.28
C LEU A 273 19.91 5.74 15.54
N ILE A 274 19.03 4.81 15.92
CA ILE A 274 17.62 4.82 15.55
C ILE A 274 16.86 5.61 16.60
N LYS A 275 16.42 6.81 16.21
CA LYS A 275 15.69 7.73 17.08
C LYS A 275 14.23 7.31 17.22
N GLY A 276 13.59 7.80 18.27
CA GLY A 276 12.17 7.59 18.53
C GLY A 276 11.89 6.58 19.65
N GLY A 277 10.66 6.61 20.16
CA GLY A 277 10.16 5.74 21.21
C GLY A 277 9.24 4.64 20.67
N THR A 278 8.25 4.27 21.48
CA THR A 278 7.20 3.33 21.07
C THR A 278 6.31 3.95 20.00
N LEU A 279 5.59 3.12 19.23
CA LEU A 279 4.64 3.59 18.22
C LEU A 279 3.64 4.60 18.79
N ARG A 280 3.10 4.31 19.98
CA ARG A 280 2.15 5.18 20.67
C ARG A 280 2.73 6.55 20.93
N GLU A 281 3.93 6.60 21.51
CA GLU A 281 4.60 7.85 21.82
C GLU A 281 4.90 8.66 20.56
N GLU A 282 5.41 8.01 19.50
CA GLU A 282 5.70 8.69 18.23
C GLU A 282 4.45 9.31 17.61
N LEU A 283 3.31 8.60 17.63
CA LEU A 283 2.06 9.12 17.08
C LEU A 283 1.39 10.17 18.00
N GLN A 284 1.57 10.08 19.31
CA GLN A 284 1.08 11.09 20.27
C GLN A 284 1.90 12.38 20.25
N ARG A 285 3.19 12.31 19.93
CA ARG A 285 4.08 13.47 19.83
C ARG A 285 3.95 14.23 18.50
N LEU A 286 3.08 13.78 17.59
CA LEU A 286 2.86 14.47 16.32
C LEU A 286 2.28 15.87 16.53
N PRO A 287 2.65 16.85 15.68
CA PRO A 287 2.13 18.21 15.79
C PRO A 287 0.65 18.27 15.44
N GLU A 288 -0.02 19.32 15.92
CA GLU A 288 -1.44 19.56 15.62
C GLU A 288 -1.72 19.57 14.09
N PRO A 289 -2.86 19.01 13.64
CA PRO A 289 -3.89 18.33 14.43
C PRO A 289 -3.39 17.01 15.04
N SER A 290 -3.66 16.79 16.33
CA SER A 290 -3.28 15.58 17.07
C SER A 290 -4.05 14.33 16.60
N VAL A 291 -3.48 13.15 16.85
CA VAL A 291 -4.12 11.87 16.50
C VAL A 291 -5.10 11.48 17.60
N SER A 292 -6.38 11.29 17.26
CA SER A 292 -7.38 10.90 18.26
C SER A 292 -7.05 9.56 18.93
N PRO A 293 -7.33 9.38 20.24
CA PRO A 293 -7.05 8.12 20.94
C PRO A 293 -7.71 6.89 20.30
N LYS A 294 -8.91 7.03 19.74
CA LYS A 294 -9.63 5.94 19.06
C LYS A 294 -8.93 5.49 17.76
N LEU A 295 -8.31 6.43 17.04
CA LEU A 295 -7.53 6.11 15.84
C LEU A 295 -6.19 5.45 16.20
N LEU A 296 -5.54 5.91 17.28
CA LEU A 296 -4.33 5.26 17.80
C LEU A 296 -4.60 3.81 18.18
N ASP A 297 -5.64 3.57 18.97
CA ASP A 297 -6.10 2.24 19.38
C ASP A 297 -6.38 1.35 18.16
N PHE A 298 -7.08 1.87 17.16
CA PHE A 298 -7.31 1.15 15.91
C PHE A 298 -6.01 0.78 15.19
N ILE A 299 -5.07 1.72 15.03
CA ILE A 299 -3.79 1.45 14.35
C ILE A 299 -2.97 0.39 15.10
N GLU A 300 -2.92 0.47 16.43
CA GLU A 300 -2.25 -0.53 17.27
C GLU A 300 -2.89 -1.91 17.14
N SER A 301 -4.22 -1.99 17.02
CA SER A 301 -4.92 -3.26 16.78
C SER A 301 -4.50 -3.93 15.46
N LEU A 302 -4.07 -3.15 14.46
CA LEU A 302 -3.55 -3.68 13.18
C LEU A 302 -2.07 -4.05 13.25
N LEU A 303 -1.29 -3.37 14.11
CA LEU A 303 0.17 -3.52 14.23
C LEU A 303 0.58 -4.50 15.35
N VAL A 304 -0.13 -5.63 15.42
CA VAL A 304 0.21 -6.74 16.31
C VAL A 304 1.31 -7.59 15.67
N VAL A 305 2.46 -7.72 16.38
CA VAL A 305 3.64 -8.45 15.90
C VAL A 305 3.35 -9.93 15.65
N ASP A 306 2.65 -10.59 16.57
CA ASP A 306 2.22 -11.97 16.41
C ASP A 306 1.07 -12.05 15.40
N HIS A 307 1.39 -12.44 14.16
CA HIS A 307 0.43 -12.49 13.07
C HIS A 307 -0.78 -13.41 13.34
N SER A 308 -0.63 -14.41 14.22
CA SER A 308 -1.72 -15.31 14.64
C SER A 308 -2.75 -14.64 15.56
N LYS A 309 -2.37 -13.52 16.20
CA LYS A 309 -3.23 -12.72 17.08
C LYS A 309 -3.70 -11.43 16.43
N ARG A 310 -3.19 -11.11 15.23
CA ARG A 310 -3.59 -9.94 14.45
C ARG A 310 -5.01 -10.17 13.91
N PRO A 311 -5.91 -9.18 13.99
CA PRO A 311 -7.27 -9.34 13.50
C PRO A 311 -7.27 -9.63 12.00
N THR A 312 -8.24 -10.44 11.57
CA THR A 312 -8.60 -10.54 10.16
C THR A 312 -9.19 -9.22 9.67
N ALA A 313 -9.24 -9.03 8.34
CA ALA A 313 -9.85 -7.84 7.77
C ALA A 313 -11.34 -7.67 8.16
N SER A 314 -12.07 -8.79 8.30
CA SER A 314 -13.47 -8.79 8.77
C SER A 314 -13.60 -8.33 10.21
N GLU A 315 -12.73 -8.79 11.11
CA GLU A 315 -12.73 -8.38 12.52
C GLU A 315 -12.29 -6.92 12.67
N ALA A 316 -11.26 -6.50 11.94
CA ALA A 316 -10.79 -5.12 11.93
C ALA A 316 -11.88 -4.14 11.44
N LEU A 317 -12.72 -4.54 10.49
CA LEU A 317 -13.89 -3.75 10.07
C LEU A 317 -14.89 -3.51 11.21
N GLN A 318 -15.00 -4.44 12.16
CA GLN A 318 -15.88 -4.32 13.33
C GLN A 318 -15.28 -3.50 14.47
N HIS A 319 -14.04 -3.01 14.33
CA HIS A 319 -13.40 -2.22 15.37
C HIS A 319 -14.23 -0.98 15.75
N PRO A 320 -14.39 -0.65 17.05
CA PRO A 320 -15.25 0.46 17.49
C PRO A 320 -14.96 1.81 16.82
N TYR A 321 -13.69 2.08 16.49
CA TYR A 321 -13.29 3.26 15.72
C TYR A 321 -14.03 3.38 14.37
N LEU A 322 -14.14 2.29 13.61
CA LEU A 322 -14.79 2.30 12.29
C LEU A 322 -16.32 2.23 12.38
N GLN A 323 -16.85 1.68 13.47
CA GLN A 323 -18.30 1.60 13.73
C GLN A 323 -18.88 2.91 14.28
N SER A 324 -18.06 3.73 14.93
CA SER A 324 -18.51 5.04 15.40
C SER A 324 -18.92 5.95 14.23
N PHE A 325 -20.09 6.58 14.34
CA PHE A 325 -20.47 7.71 13.49
C PHE A 325 -19.44 8.84 13.68
N THR A 326 -19.00 9.45 12.58
CA THR A 326 -18.31 10.75 12.61
C THR A 326 -19.31 11.87 12.68
#